data_AF-A0A3R6JBR7-F1
#
_entry.id   AF-A0A3R6JBR7-F1
#
_cell.length_a   1.000
_cell.length_b   1.000
_cell.length_c   1.000
_cell.angle_alpha   90.00
_cell.angle_beta   90.00
_cell.angle_gamma   90.00
#
_symmetry.space_group_name_H-M   'P 1'
#
loop_
_entity.id
_entity.type
_entity.pdbx_description
1 polymer ?
#
loop_
_entity_poly.entity_id
_entity_poly.type
_entity_poly.pdbx_seq_one_letter_code
_entity_poly.pdbx_strand_id
1 'polypeptide(L)'
;MKKITLFSMILGIFLITSCMENSKKSDKVVFTQNEDSTSTTGWQSHYDRMEATDLPDNVIDLIGKQWMLVTAGNKNSYNTMTASWGAVGDMWSRPSTFIVVRDSRHTYQFLQREESFTLSFFTEEYRGALRICGTKSGRDTDKVSEAGLTPLETPSGLMSFEEARMIIECKKMFVQEMDYANLTQPYKEKIMEESYNKEPSKHQLFISEITNIWIKK
;
A
#
# COMPACT_ATOMS: atom_id res chain seq x y z
N MET A 1 65.47 47.72 7.56
CA MET A 1 66.60 47.18 8.35
C MET A 1 66.06 46.47 9.58
N LYS A 2 66.49 45.21 9.86
CA LYS A 2 66.34 44.48 11.15
C LYS A 2 64.89 44.28 11.69
N LYS A 3 64.48 43.21 12.37
CA LYS A 3 64.94 41.80 12.59
C LYS A 3 63.66 41.03 13.05
N ILE A 4 63.41 39.76 12.68
CA ILE A 4 63.66 38.53 13.50
C ILE A 4 63.15 38.69 14.97
N THR A 5 62.23 37.93 15.58
CA THR A 5 62.12 36.48 15.95
C THR A 5 60.72 36.31 16.66
N LEU A 6 60.12 35.16 17.02
CA LEU A 6 60.08 33.74 16.57
C LEU A 6 59.21 32.92 17.58
N PHE A 7 58.49 31.87 17.13
CA PHE A 7 58.00 30.68 17.91
C PHE A 7 57.03 30.81 19.09
N SER A 8 55.88 30.11 18.99
CA SER A 8 55.51 28.92 19.79
C SER A 8 54.31 28.24 19.07
N MET A 9 54.33 26.98 18.63
CA MET A 9 54.16 25.74 19.43
C MET A 9 52.96 25.81 20.40
N ILE A 10 52.05 24.83 20.50
CA ILE A 10 51.91 23.49 19.86
C ILE A 10 50.44 23.00 20.03
N LEU A 11 50.11 21.86 19.40
CA LEU A 11 48.99 20.94 19.68
C LEU A 11 47.74 21.08 18.77
N GLY A 12 47.47 20.15 17.83
CA GLY A 12 48.28 19.01 17.38
C GLY A 12 47.55 18.10 16.38
N ILE A 13 48.24 17.06 15.88
CA ILE A 13 47.66 15.83 15.27
C ILE A 13 46.99 16.09 13.89
N PHE A 14 47.63 15.97 12.71
CA PHE A 14 48.45 14.87 12.13
C PHE A 14 47.67 13.53 12.16
N LEU A 15 47.42 12.74 11.10
CA LEU A 15 47.82 12.68 9.68
C LEU A 15 46.59 12.22 8.84
N ILE A 16 46.45 12.53 7.53
CA ILE A 16 46.80 11.66 6.37
C ILE A 16 46.58 10.15 6.67
N THR A 17 45.87 9.34 5.88
CA THR A 17 45.86 9.16 4.40
C THR A 17 44.53 8.51 3.97
N SER A 18 43.94 8.90 2.83
CA SER A 18 44.04 8.15 1.57
C SER A 18 43.88 6.63 1.71
N CYS A 19 42.78 6.08 1.19
CA CYS A 19 42.85 5.02 0.19
C CYS A 19 41.64 5.09 -0.73
N MET A 20 41.85 4.77 -2.01
CA MET A 20 40.79 4.51 -2.97
C MET A 20 40.10 3.18 -2.65
N GLU A 21 38.92 3.00 -3.25
CA GLU A 21 38.42 1.70 -3.71
C GLU A 21 38.07 0.63 -2.64
N ASN A 22 36.78 0.47 -2.39
CA ASN A 22 36.22 -0.88 -2.23
C ASN A 22 34.76 -0.94 -2.69
N SER A 23 34.55 -1.36 -3.93
CA SER A 23 33.23 -1.75 -4.44
C SER A 23 32.81 -3.08 -3.79
N LYS A 24 32.25 -3.04 -2.59
CA LYS A 24 31.60 -4.20 -1.99
C LYS A 24 30.27 -4.49 -2.69
N LYS A 25 30.40 -5.22 -3.79
CA LYS A 25 29.38 -6.10 -4.36
C LYS A 25 28.66 -6.80 -3.21
N SER A 26 27.37 -6.54 -3.01
CA SER A 26 26.59 -7.32 -2.06
C SER A 26 26.46 -8.73 -2.62
N ASP A 27 27.02 -9.70 -1.90
CA ASP A 27 26.85 -11.10 -2.28
C ASP A 27 25.35 -11.42 -2.22
N LYS A 28 24.77 -11.76 -3.37
CA LYS A 28 23.45 -12.37 -3.41
C LYS A 28 23.54 -13.66 -2.61
N VAL A 29 22.91 -13.69 -1.44
CA VAL A 29 22.64 -14.94 -0.73
C VAL A 29 21.68 -15.72 -1.62
N VAL A 30 22.25 -16.59 -2.44
CA VAL A 30 21.48 -17.57 -3.22
C VAL A 30 20.92 -18.55 -2.21
N PHE A 31 19.69 -18.30 -1.77
CA PHE A 31 18.88 -19.34 -1.15
C PHE A 31 18.60 -20.40 -2.21
N THR A 32 19.43 -21.46 -2.21
CA THR A 32 19.07 -22.74 -2.83
C THR A 32 17.88 -23.31 -2.05
N GLN A 33 16.68 -22.88 -2.42
CA GLN A 33 15.47 -23.64 -2.15
C GLN A 33 15.64 -24.97 -2.89
N ASN A 34 15.57 -26.08 -2.16
CA ASN A 34 15.48 -27.39 -2.79
C ASN A 34 14.13 -27.44 -3.52
N GLU A 35 14.15 -27.69 -4.83
CA GLU A 35 12.93 -27.90 -5.61
C GLU A 35 12.28 -29.23 -5.20
N ASP A 36 11.40 -29.20 -4.20
CA ASP A 36 10.43 -30.26 -4.01
C ASP A 36 9.34 -30.11 -5.09
N SER A 37 9.46 -30.94 -6.13
CA SER A 37 8.64 -30.89 -7.35
C SER A 37 7.22 -31.39 -7.09
N THR A 38 6.46 -30.65 -6.30
CA THR A 38 5.00 -30.80 -6.19
C THR A 38 4.34 -29.92 -7.25
N SER A 39 3.52 -30.51 -8.11
CA SER A 39 2.79 -29.77 -9.15
C SER A 39 1.86 -28.75 -8.50
N THR A 40 2.15 -27.46 -8.65
CA THR A 40 1.37 -26.37 -8.08
C THR A 40 0.01 -26.25 -8.76
N THR A 41 -1.00 -26.95 -8.27
CA THR A 41 -2.39 -26.85 -8.75
C THR A 41 -3.24 -25.85 -7.93
N GLY A 42 -2.59 -24.87 -7.31
CA GLY A 42 -3.20 -23.82 -6.49
C GLY A 42 -2.89 -22.42 -7.01
N TRP A 43 -3.27 -21.39 -6.25
CA TRP A 43 -3.10 -19.97 -6.61
C TRP A 43 -1.63 -19.59 -6.96
N GLN A 44 -0.64 -20.33 -6.44
CA GLN A 44 0.78 -20.20 -6.79
C GLN A 44 1.06 -20.37 -8.30
N SER A 45 0.19 -21.10 -9.03
CA SER A 45 0.28 -21.24 -10.49
C SER A 45 -0.21 -20.02 -11.25
N HIS A 46 -0.91 -19.10 -10.59
CA HIS A 46 -1.53 -17.91 -11.19
C HIS A 46 -0.88 -16.59 -10.76
N TYR A 47 -0.04 -16.59 -9.72
CA TYR A 47 0.62 -15.38 -9.21
C TYR A 47 2.10 -15.60 -8.90
N ASP A 48 2.90 -14.55 -9.04
CA ASP A 48 4.27 -14.43 -8.54
C ASP A 48 4.38 -13.35 -7.45
N ARG A 49 5.35 -13.51 -6.54
CA ARG A 49 5.65 -12.51 -5.50
C ARG A 49 6.55 -11.42 -6.06
N MET A 50 6.24 -10.16 -5.74
CA MET A 50 7.04 -8.98 -6.08
C MET A 50 7.52 -8.28 -4.80
N GLU A 51 8.74 -7.75 -4.82
CA GLU A 51 9.23 -6.89 -3.74
C GLU A 51 8.65 -5.48 -3.86
N ALA A 52 8.32 -4.85 -2.73
CA ALA A 52 7.59 -3.58 -2.74
C ALA A 52 8.35 -2.40 -3.38
N THR A 53 9.69 -2.49 -3.47
CA THR A 53 10.55 -1.53 -4.17
C THR A 53 10.42 -1.59 -5.69
N ASP A 54 9.92 -2.70 -6.22
CA ASP A 54 9.96 -3.01 -7.65
C ASP A 54 8.61 -2.74 -8.33
N LEU A 55 7.65 -2.15 -7.59
CA LEU A 55 6.31 -1.80 -8.07
C LEU A 55 6.41 -0.85 -9.28
N PRO A 56 6.06 -1.28 -10.50
CA PRO A 56 6.43 -0.57 -11.73
C PRO A 56 5.43 0.51 -12.17
N ASP A 57 4.37 0.74 -11.40
CA ASP A 57 3.20 1.51 -11.83
C ASP A 57 3.26 3.00 -11.45
N ASN A 58 2.68 3.85 -12.30
CA ASN A 58 2.35 5.22 -11.94
C ASN A 58 1.20 5.20 -10.91
N VAL A 59 1.56 5.27 -9.62
CA VAL A 59 0.64 5.18 -8.47
C VAL A 59 -0.53 6.18 -8.56
N ILE A 60 -0.33 7.35 -9.18
CA ILE A 60 -1.38 8.37 -9.36
C ILE A 60 -2.46 7.87 -10.33
N ASP A 61 -2.05 7.22 -11.44
CA ASP A 61 -2.98 6.65 -12.41
C ASP A 61 -3.68 5.39 -11.85
N LEU A 62 -2.88 4.53 -11.22
CA LEU A 62 -3.31 3.29 -10.57
C LEU A 62 -4.43 3.53 -9.55
N ILE A 63 -4.22 4.43 -8.60
CA ILE A 63 -5.23 4.72 -7.56
C ILE A 63 -6.33 5.65 -8.10
N GLY A 64 -5.96 6.73 -8.79
CA GLY A 64 -6.90 7.78 -9.19
C GLY A 64 -7.85 7.39 -10.32
N LYS A 65 -7.42 6.55 -11.28
CA LYS A 65 -8.20 6.20 -12.48
C LYS A 65 -8.59 4.72 -12.55
N GLN A 66 -7.64 3.81 -12.32
CA GLN A 66 -7.88 2.36 -12.40
C GLN A 66 -8.69 1.87 -11.18
N TRP A 67 -8.51 2.54 -10.04
CA TRP A 67 -9.13 2.26 -8.74
C TRP A 67 -8.67 0.93 -8.12
N MET A 68 -8.93 0.79 -6.82
CA MET A 68 -8.62 -0.41 -6.05
C MET A 68 -9.86 -0.95 -5.33
N LEU A 69 -9.91 -2.26 -5.13
CA LEU A 69 -10.79 -2.87 -4.15
C LEU A 69 -10.05 -2.99 -2.82
N VAL A 70 -10.59 -2.34 -1.78
CA VAL A 70 -10.15 -2.50 -0.39
C VAL A 70 -10.97 -3.62 0.23
N THR A 71 -10.34 -4.74 0.57
CA THR A 71 -11.02 -5.94 1.10
C THR A 71 -10.48 -6.28 2.48
N ALA A 72 -11.40 -6.38 3.46
CA ALA A 72 -11.05 -6.71 4.84
C ALA A 72 -12.01 -7.76 5.41
N GLY A 73 -11.47 -8.59 6.29
CA GLY A 73 -12.12 -9.77 6.87
C GLY A 73 -11.42 -11.07 6.50
N ASN A 74 -12.07 -12.18 6.84
CA ASN A 74 -11.58 -13.54 6.60
C ASN A 74 -12.61 -14.34 5.81
N LYS A 75 -12.26 -15.58 5.45
CA LYS A 75 -13.09 -16.51 4.65
C LYS A 75 -14.54 -16.65 5.13
N ASN A 76 -14.82 -16.54 6.43
CA ASN A 76 -16.16 -16.66 7.00
C ASN A 76 -16.94 -15.34 7.00
N SER A 77 -16.24 -14.20 7.00
CA SER A 77 -16.84 -12.86 7.03
C SER A 77 -15.85 -11.81 6.55
N TYR A 78 -15.98 -11.43 5.28
CA TYR A 78 -15.25 -10.33 4.65
C TYR A 78 -16.20 -9.45 3.86
N ASN A 79 -15.75 -8.24 3.53
CA ASN A 79 -16.44 -7.36 2.60
C ASN A 79 -15.41 -6.49 1.86
N THR A 80 -15.77 -6.06 0.65
CA THR A 80 -14.94 -5.20 -0.20
C THR A 80 -15.60 -3.85 -0.49
N MET A 81 -14.81 -2.84 -0.83
CA MET A 81 -15.29 -1.60 -1.43
C MET A 81 -14.31 -1.05 -2.44
N THR A 82 -14.82 -0.34 -3.43
CA THR A 82 -13.99 0.43 -4.36
C THR A 82 -13.52 1.72 -3.71
N ALA A 83 -12.22 2.00 -3.81
CA ALA A 83 -11.59 3.25 -3.41
C ALA A 83 -10.74 3.82 -4.55
N SER A 84 -10.64 5.14 -4.58
CA SER A 84 -9.80 5.90 -5.53
C SER A 84 -8.96 6.99 -4.85
N TRP A 85 -8.90 6.94 -3.51
CA TRP A 85 -8.18 7.89 -2.66
C TRP A 85 -7.11 7.16 -1.86
N GLY A 86 -5.85 7.53 -2.11
CA GLY A 86 -4.71 6.94 -1.42
C GLY A 86 -3.37 7.26 -2.08
N ALA A 87 -2.32 6.67 -1.54
CA ALA A 87 -0.95 6.74 -2.05
C ALA A 87 -0.17 5.47 -1.69
N VAL A 88 1.00 5.31 -2.30
CA VAL A 88 2.05 4.35 -1.93
C VAL A 88 3.34 5.15 -1.73
N GLY A 89 4.15 4.79 -0.75
CA GLY A 89 5.42 5.45 -0.46
C GLY A 89 6.20 4.74 0.65
N ASP A 90 7.09 5.45 1.33
CA ASP A 90 7.74 4.97 2.56
C ASP A 90 7.19 5.74 3.77
N MET A 91 6.91 5.01 4.86
CA MET A 91 6.65 5.60 6.16
C MET A 91 7.37 4.79 7.24
N TRP A 92 8.08 5.49 8.13
CA TRP A 92 8.89 4.87 9.20
C TRP A 92 9.91 3.83 8.68
N SER A 93 10.51 4.07 7.51
CA SER A 93 11.46 3.14 6.84
C SER A 93 10.81 1.79 6.47
N ARG A 94 9.55 1.84 6.04
CA ARG A 94 8.76 0.69 5.58
C ARG A 94 7.97 1.08 4.33
N PRO A 95 8.01 0.26 3.25
CA PRO A 95 7.09 0.40 2.13
C PRO A 95 5.65 0.36 2.64
N SER A 96 4.88 1.40 2.29
CA SER A 96 3.61 1.70 2.95
C SER A 96 2.53 2.12 1.98
N THR A 97 1.29 1.69 2.25
CA THR A 97 0.08 2.22 1.63
C THR A 97 -0.60 3.23 2.55
N PHE A 98 -1.21 4.22 1.93
CA PHE A 98 -2.03 5.24 2.56
C PHE A 98 -3.40 5.14 1.92
N ILE A 99 -4.44 4.74 2.65
CA ILE A 99 -5.80 4.67 2.10
C ILE A 99 -6.74 5.54 2.93
N VAL A 100 -7.71 6.15 2.25
CA VAL A 100 -8.68 7.04 2.89
C VAL A 100 -10.08 6.45 2.72
N VAL A 101 -10.73 6.10 3.83
CA VAL A 101 -12.02 5.38 3.84
C VAL A 101 -13.06 6.18 4.61
N ARG A 102 -14.25 6.37 4.00
CA ARG A 102 -15.39 7.06 4.61
C ARG A 102 -16.03 6.16 5.66
N ASP A 103 -16.31 6.68 6.83
CA ASP A 103 -16.93 6.01 7.98
C ASP A 103 -18.24 5.26 7.63
N SER A 104 -19.04 5.82 6.72
CA SER A 104 -20.31 5.27 6.25
C SER A 104 -20.18 4.00 5.39
N ARG A 105 -18.97 3.63 4.94
CA ARG A 105 -18.75 2.45 4.10
C ARG A 105 -18.85 1.18 4.93
N HIS A 106 -19.61 0.19 4.47
CA HIS A 106 -19.74 -1.09 5.18
C HIS A 106 -18.40 -1.79 5.44
N THR A 107 -17.38 -1.61 4.58
CA THR A 107 -16.02 -2.14 4.79
C THR A 107 -15.30 -1.51 5.97
N TYR A 108 -15.67 -0.30 6.41
CA TYR A 108 -14.99 0.38 7.51
C TYR A 108 -15.03 -0.43 8.82
N GLN A 109 -16.16 -1.06 9.16
CA GLN A 109 -16.24 -1.90 10.37
C GLN A 109 -15.31 -3.13 10.30
N PHE A 110 -15.03 -3.66 9.11
CA PHE A 110 -14.06 -4.74 8.90
C PHE A 110 -12.63 -4.21 9.06
N LEU A 111 -12.33 -3.05 8.46
CA LEU A 111 -11.04 -2.36 8.63
C LEU A 111 -10.77 -1.90 10.07
N GLN A 112 -11.81 -1.67 10.88
CA GLN A 112 -11.64 -1.43 12.32
C GLN A 112 -11.30 -2.74 13.06
N ARG A 113 -11.99 -3.84 12.74
CA ARG A 113 -11.87 -5.14 13.42
C ARG A 113 -10.59 -5.91 13.11
N GLU A 114 -10.22 -6.03 11.85
CA GLU A 114 -9.06 -6.82 11.42
C GLU A 114 -7.76 -6.02 11.54
N GLU A 115 -6.60 -6.65 11.79
CA GLU A 115 -5.29 -5.97 11.75
C GLU A 115 -4.80 -5.66 10.33
N SER A 116 -5.21 -6.47 9.36
CA SER A 116 -4.70 -6.48 7.98
C SER A 116 -5.83 -6.51 6.96
N PHE A 117 -5.53 -6.10 5.73
CA PHE A 117 -6.45 -6.05 4.59
C PHE A 117 -5.69 -6.20 3.28
N THR A 118 -6.40 -6.36 2.16
CA THR A 118 -5.80 -6.34 0.81
C THR A 118 -6.25 -5.13 0.00
N LEU A 119 -5.38 -4.69 -0.89
CA LEU A 119 -5.70 -3.78 -2.00
C LEU A 119 -5.55 -4.54 -3.31
N SER A 120 -6.65 -4.73 -4.03
CA SER A 120 -6.68 -5.50 -5.28
C SER A 120 -6.90 -4.57 -6.46
N PHE A 121 -6.09 -4.70 -7.50
CA PHE A 121 -6.14 -3.92 -8.74
C PHE A 121 -6.45 -4.83 -9.93
N PHE A 122 -7.13 -4.30 -10.93
CA PHE A 122 -7.74 -5.08 -12.01
C PHE A 122 -7.43 -4.47 -13.38
N THR A 123 -7.66 -5.24 -14.44
CA THR A 123 -7.72 -4.76 -15.82
C THR A 123 -9.04 -4.03 -16.09
N GLU A 124 -9.09 -3.21 -17.15
CA GLU A 124 -10.27 -2.38 -17.48
C GLU A 124 -11.53 -3.20 -17.82
N GLU A 125 -11.42 -4.49 -18.16
CA GLU A 125 -12.59 -5.35 -18.36
C GLU A 125 -13.46 -5.49 -17.08
N TYR A 126 -12.82 -5.47 -15.90
CA TYR A 126 -13.51 -5.57 -14.60
C TYR A 126 -14.07 -4.22 -14.11
N ARG A 127 -14.04 -3.16 -14.94
CA ARG A 127 -14.56 -1.84 -14.56
C ARG A 127 -16.02 -1.85 -14.10
N GLY A 128 -16.81 -2.81 -14.59
CA GLY A 128 -18.18 -3.07 -14.14
C GLY A 128 -18.24 -3.53 -12.67
N ALA A 129 -17.46 -4.56 -12.33
CA ALA A 129 -17.31 -5.08 -10.96
C ALA A 129 -16.92 -3.97 -9.98
N LEU A 130 -15.92 -3.16 -10.33
CA LEU A 130 -15.46 -2.04 -9.50
C LEU A 130 -16.51 -0.92 -9.37
N ARG A 131 -17.45 -0.76 -10.30
CA ARG A 131 -18.61 0.13 -10.09
C ARG A 131 -19.59 -0.47 -9.08
N ILE A 132 -19.93 -1.75 -9.21
CA ILE A 132 -20.83 -2.47 -8.29
C ILE A 132 -20.30 -2.42 -6.84
N CYS A 133 -19.03 -2.76 -6.64
CA CYS A 133 -18.40 -2.74 -5.32
C CYS A 133 -18.31 -1.34 -4.68
N GLY A 134 -18.35 -0.28 -5.50
CA GLY A 134 -18.28 1.11 -5.10
C GLY A 134 -19.64 1.78 -4.84
N THR A 135 -20.71 1.32 -5.50
CA THR A 135 -22.07 1.87 -5.35
C THR A 135 -22.95 1.06 -4.40
N LYS A 136 -22.77 -0.26 -4.30
CA LYS A 136 -23.60 -1.13 -3.45
C LYS A 136 -23.02 -1.38 -2.06
N SER A 137 -23.92 -1.37 -1.08
CA SER A 137 -23.65 -1.70 0.32
C SER A 137 -23.63 -3.21 0.51
N GLY A 138 -22.54 -3.75 1.08
CA GLY A 138 -22.46 -5.18 1.45
C GLY A 138 -23.31 -5.55 2.67
N ARG A 139 -24.00 -4.58 3.29
CA ARG A 139 -24.91 -4.81 4.41
C ARG A 139 -26.21 -5.50 3.95
N ASP A 140 -26.58 -5.26 2.70
CA ASP A 140 -27.94 -5.50 2.20
C ASP A 140 -27.96 -6.41 0.95
N THR A 141 -26.80 -6.80 0.42
CA THR A 141 -26.66 -7.69 -0.75
C THR A 141 -25.29 -8.37 -0.81
N ASP A 142 -25.23 -9.55 -1.43
CA ASP A 142 -23.98 -10.18 -1.87
C ASP A 142 -23.47 -9.52 -3.15
N LYS A 143 -22.81 -8.38 -2.97
CA LYS A 143 -22.21 -7.62 -4.07
C LYS A 143 -20.95 -8.26 -4.68
N VAL A 144 -20.38 -9.30 -4.07
CA VAL A 144 -19.23 -10.01 -4.65
C VAL A 144 -19.74 -10.94 -5.76
N SER A 145 -20.78 -11.71 -5.44
CA SER A 145 -21.53 -12.51 -6.42
C SER A 145 -22.11 -11.64 -7.54
N GLU A 146 -22.74 -10.50 -7.22
CA GLU A 146 -23.27 -9.58 -8.25
C GLU A 146 -22.17 -8.95 -9.11
N ALA A 147 -20.99 -8.68 -8.55
CA ALA A 147 -19.84 -8.16 -9.29
C ALA A 147 -19.17 -9.21 -10.20
N GLY A 148 -19.53 -10.50 -10.08
CA GLY A 148 -18.92 -11.58 -10.84
C GLY A 148 -17.45 -11.82 -10.47
N LEU A 149 -17.08 -11.58 -9.22
CA LEU A 149 -15.71 -11.77 -8.71
C LEU A 149 -15.59 -13.08 -7.93
N THR A 150 -14.50 -13.82 -8.16
CA THR A 150 -14.23 -15.12 -7.54
C THR A 150 -13.37 -14.92 -6.29
N PRO A 151 -13.88 -15.24 -5.08
CA PRO A 151 -13.14 -14.97 -3.84
C PRO A 151 -11.88 -15.84 -3.70
N LEU A 152 -10.75 -15.19 -3.45
CA LEU A 152 -9.44 -15.80 -3.24
C LEU A 152 -8.97 -15.57 -1.80
N GLU A 153 -8.33 -16.56 -1.18
CA GLU A 153 -7.62 -16.43 0.09
C GLU A 153 -6.12 -16.44 -0.17
N THR A 154 -5.41 -15.38 0.23
CA THR A 154 -3.95 -15.25 0.04
C THR A 154 -3.17 -16.12 1.05
N PRO A 155 -1.84 -16.31 0.88
CA PRO A 155 -1.02 -17.08 1.84
C PRO A 155 -1.09 -16.61 3.28
N SER A 156 -1.33 -15.31 3.50
CA SER A 156 -1.49 -14.72 4.83
C SER A 156 -2.92 -14.83 5.38
N GLY A 157 -3.82 -15.58 4.71
CA GLY A 157 -5.21 -15.76 5.12
C GLY A 157 -6.11 -14.55 4.87
N LEU A 158 -5.67 -13.61 4.03
CA LEU A 158 -6.42 -12.40 3.70
C LEU A 158 -7.29 -12.63 2.46
N MET A 159 -8.50 -12.06 2.45
CA MET A 159 -9.40 -12.19 1.29
C MET A 159 -9.07 -11.21 0.18
N SER A 160 -9.12 -11.67 -1.06
CA SER A 160 -8.96 -10.94 -2.33
C SER A 160 -9.81 -11.63 -3.41
N PHE A 161 -9.49 -11.43 -4.70
CA PHE A 161 -10.22 -11.98 -5.85
C PHE A 161 -9.28 -12.51 -6.94
N GLU A 162 -9.65 -13.62 -7.59
CA GLU A 162 -8.84 -14.28 -8.63
C GLU A 162 -8.67 -13.42 -9.90
N GLU A 163 -9.58 -12.47 -10.13
CA GLU A 163 -9.57 -11.55 -11.27
C GLU A 163 -8.53 -10.43 -11.13
N ALA A 164 -7.94 -10.23 -9.94
CA ALA A 164 -7.00 -9.15 -9.69
C ALA A 164 -5.69 -9.34 -10.47
N ARG A 165 -5.25 -8.32 -11.23
CA ARG A 165 -3.90 -8.31 -11.85
C ARG A 165 -2.78 -8.14 -10.82
N MET A 166 -3.11 -7.52 -9.69
CA MET A 166 -2.19 -7.26 -8.59
C MET A 166 -2.95 -7.24 -7.26
N ILE A 167 -2.36 -7.84 -6.23
CA ILE A 167 -2.87 -7.87 -4.86
C ILE A 167 -1.75 -7.39 -3.92
N ILE A 168 -2.01 -6.35 -3.14
CA ILE A 168 -1.11 -5.84 -2.11
C ILE A 168 -1.67 -6.20 -0.74
N GLU A 169 -0.93 -6.96 0.04
CA GLU A 169 -1.26 -7.25 1.44
C GLU A 169 -0.76 -6.13 2.34
N CYS A 170 -1.63 -5.62 3.19
CA CYS A 170 -1.39 -4.44 4.02
C CYS A 170 -1.62 -4.78 5.50
N LYS A 171 -0.65 -4.47 6.38
CA LYS A 171 -0.82 -4.52 7.84
C LYS A 171 -0.89 -3.10 8.41
N LYS A 172 -1.96 -2.76 9.14
CA LYS A 172 -2.14 -1.41 9.69
C LYS A 172 -1.03 -1.05 10.67
N MET A 173 -0.46 0.14 10.49
CA MET A 173 0.46 0.77 11.44
C MET A 173 -0.18 1.93 12.20
N PHE A 174 -1.07 2.69 11.54
CA PHE A 174 -1.69 3.89 12.10
C PHE A 174 -3.06 4.14 11.47
N VAL A 175 -4.01 4.64 12.28
CA VAL A 175 -5.36 5.02 11.84
C VAL A 175 -5.73 6.36 12.49
N GLN A 176 -6.19 7.31 11.70
CA GLN A 176 -6.51 8.66 12.17
C GLN A 176 -7.69 9.27 11.41
N GLU A 177 -8.58 9.92 12.14
CA GLU A 177 -9.68 10.70 11.55
C GLU A 177 -9.13 11.96 10.89
N MET A 178 -9.56 12.22 9.65
CA MET A 178 -9.25 13.46 8.94
C MET A 178 -10.17 14.59 9.42
N ASP A 179 -9.62 15.49 10.24
CA ASP A 179 -10.33 16.68 10.70
C ASP A 179 -10.28 17.80 9.64
N TYR A 180 -11.46 18.13 9.07
CA TYR A 180 -11.64 19.15 8.03
C TYR A 180 -11.42 20.59 8.52
N ALA A 181 -11.32 20.83 9.83
CA ALA A 181 -10.86 22.12 10.34
C ALA A 181 -9.46 22.46 9.78
N ASN A 182 -8.60 21.45 9.58
CA ASN A 182 -7.23 21.56 9.10
C ASN A 182 -7.08 21.70 7.57
N LEU A 183 -8.19 21.69 6.80
CA LEU A 183 -8.14 22.04 5.38
C LEU A 183 -7.73 23.50 5.20
N THR A 184 -6.69 23.74 4.38
CA THR A 184 -6.20 25.10 4.11
C THR A 184 -7.18 25.90 3.25
N GLN A 185 -7.27 27.21 3.51
CA GLN A 185 -8.28 28.08 2.88
C GLN A 185 -8.35 28.00 1.34
N PRO A 186 -7.24 27.90 0.57
CA PRO A 186 -7.30 27.82 -0.90
C PRO A 186 -8.02 26.57 -1.44
N TYR A 187 -8.16 25.51 -0.64
CA TYR A 187 -8.76 24.25 -1.05
C TYR A 187 -10.03 23.87 -0.27
N LYS A 188 -10.22 24.44 0.92
CA LYS A 188 -11.28 24.03 1.87
C LYS A 188 -12.68 24.03 1.25
N GLU A 189 -13.08 25.14 0.64
CA GLU A 189 -14.43 25.28 0.06
C GLU A 189 -14.67 24.26 -1.05
N LYS A 190 -13.73 24.16 -1.99
CA LYS A 190 -13.79 23.24 -3.13
C LYS A 190 -13.82 21.77 -2.70
N ILE A 191 -12.98 21.36 -1.75
CA ILE A 191 -12.95 19.98 -1.23
C ILE A 191 -14.28 19.65 -0.51
N MET A 192 -14.79 20.56 0.32
CA MET A 192 -16.06 20.37 1.05
C MET A 192 -17.29 20.31 0.12
N GLU A 193 -17.22 20.95 -1.04
CA GLU A 193 -18.22 20.81 -2.10
C GLU A 193 -18.07 19.48 -2.85
N GLU A 194 -16.93 19.29 -3.55
CA GLU A 194 -16.73 18.17 -4.49
C GLU A 194 -16.72 16.79 -3.81
N SER A 195 -16.18 16.69 -2.60
CA SER A 195 -15.92 15.39 -1.95
C SER A 195 -16.91 15.04 -0.84
N TYR A 196 -17.57 16.04 -0.26
CA TYR A 196 -18.40 15.88 0.93
C TYR A 196 -19.85 16.28 0.71
N ASN A 197 -20.18 17.02 -0.37
CA ASN A 197 -21.52 17.59 -0.57
C ASN A 197 -22.05 18.33 0.69
N LYS A 198 -21.12 18.94 1.45
CA LYS A 198 -21.37 19.61 2.74
C LYS A 198 -21.95 18.70 3.87
N GLU A 199 -21.83 17.37 3.75
CA GLU A 199 -22.22 16.39 4.78
C GLU A 199 -21.16 16.21 5.89
N PRO A 200 -21.56 15.90 7.15
CA PRO A 200 -20.64 15.77 8.30
C PRO A 200 -19.90 14.41 8.39
N SER A 201 -19.91 13.59 7.33
CA SER A 201 -19.26 12.27 7.33
C SER A 201 -17.75 12.38 7.53
N LYS A 202 -17.13 11.46 8.27
CA LYS A 202 -15.68 11.44 8.49
C LYS A 202 -14.96 10.49 7.52
N HIS A 203 -13.78 10.90 7.08
CA HIS A 203 -12.80 9.99 6.47
C HIS A 203 -11.74 9.61 7.49
N GLN A 204 -11.27 8.38 7.39
CA GLN A 204 -10.20 7.82 8.21
C GLN A 204 -9.02 7.51 7.30
N LEU A 205 -7.87 8.06 7.61
CA LEU A 205 -6.58 7.74 7.01
C LEU A 205 -6.05 6.48 7.69
N PHE A 206 -5.78 5.45 6.89
CA PHE A 206 -5.04 4.26 7.30
C PHE A 206 -3.65 4.31 6.68
N ILE A 207 -2.60 4.22 7.49
CA ILE A 207 -1.23 4.00 7.05
C ILE A 207 -0.87 2.56 7.39
N SER A 208 -0.42 1.79 6.41
CA SER A 208 -0.20 0.34 6.53
C SER A 208 1.08 -0.08 5.84
N GLU A 209 1.84 -0.98 6.47
CA GLU A 209 3.01 -1.62 5.87
C GLU A 209 2.57 -2.58 4.76
N ILE A 210 3.28 -2.57 3.64
CA ILE A 210 3.13 -3.55 2.57
C ILE A 210 3.89 -4.81 2.98
N THR A 211 3.17 -5.89 3.28
CA THR A 211 3.79 -7.16 3.71
C THR A 211 4.10 -8.07 2.53
N ASN A 212 3.26 -8.08 1.50
CA ASN A 212 3.48 -8.81 0.24
C ASN A 212 2.83 -8.08 -0.94
N ILE A 213 3.39 -8.27 -2.14
CA ILE A 213 2.73 -7.96 -3.41
C ILE A 213 2.68 -9.25 -4.24
N TRP A 214 1.52 -9.55 -4.79
CA TRP A 214 1.27 -10.66 -5.71
C TRP A 214 0.87 -10.10 -7.08
N ILE A 215 1.55 -10.52 -8.15
CA ILE A 215 1.27 -10.12 -9.53
C ILE A 215 0.77 -11.33 -10.31
N LYS A 216 -0.29 -11.15 -11.10
CA LYS A 216 -0.89 -12.23 -11.90
C LYS A 216 0.02 -12.61 -13.09
N LYS A 217 0.11 -13.90 -13.35
CA LYS A 217 0.86 -14.53 -14.46
C LYS A 217 0.14 -14.39 -15.80
#